data_AF-A0A3D5JSL4-F1
#
_entry.id   AF-A0A3D5JSL4-F1
#
_cell.length_a   1.000
_cell.length_b   1.000
_cell.length_c   1.000
_cell.angle_alpha   90.00
_cell.angle_beta   90.00
_cell.angle_gamma   90.00
#
_symmetry.space_group_name_H-M   'P 1'
#
loop_
_entity.id
_entity.type
_entity.pdbx_description
1 polymer ?
#
loop_
_entity_poly.entity_id
_entity_poly.type
_entity_poly.pdbx_seq_one_letter_code
_entity_poly.pdbx_strand_id
1 'polypeptide(L)'
;MNLSTPRPVTDSTVAPDWDRVRLDFPLLMREVHGKPLVYFDNANTGQKPVQVIGAVDEFYRRYNANVSRAVHALGTEATEAYEGARTKLARFLNVRASELVLCSGTTFALNLVAYSWALPRLKAGDVILVSRMEHHANIVPWQLVAERTGATIRVAEITPDGALDLDALRRAMTAEVKLLAV
;
A
#
# COMPACT_ATOMS: atom_id res chain seq x y z
N MET A 1 -30.25 1.13 -20.97
CA MET A 1 -30.27 2.39 -20.18
C MET A 1 -28.91 2.56 -19.54
N ASN A 2 -28.39 3.79 -19.59
CA ASN A 2 -26.96 4.16 -19.61
C ASN A 2 -26.06 3.48 -18.55
N LEU A 3 -25.02 2.81 -19.07
CA LEU A 3 -23.77 2.54 -18.37
C LEU A 3 -23.19 3.89 -17.93
N SER A 4 -23.13 4.10 -16.62
CA SER A 4 -22.57 5.28 -15.98
C SER A 4 -21.16 5.54 -16.49
N THR A 5 -21.03 6.56 -17.34
CA THR A 5 -19.76 7.13 -17.75
C THR A 5 -19.01 7.59 -16.51
N PRO A 6 -17.70 7.34 -16.39
CA PRO A 6 -16.91 7.93 -15.33
C PRO A 6 -17.09 9.45 -15.39
N ARG A 7 -17.52 10.08 -14.29
CA ARG A 7 -17.52 11.54 -14.18
C ARG A 7 -16.11 12.03 -14.55
N PRO A 8 -15.97 13.01 -15.46
CA PRO A 8 -14.68 13.61 -15.73
C PRO A 8 -14.11 14.12 -14.41
N VAL A 9 -12.80 13.92 -14.21
CA VAL A 9 -12.06 14.62 -13.17
C VAL A 9 -12.23 16.09 -13.50
N THR A 10 -13.12 16.78 -12.80
CA THR A 10 -13.24 18.22 -12.92
C THR A 10 -11.92 18.78 -12.45
N ASP A 11 -11.20 19.40 -13.37
CA ASP A 11 -10.01 20.19 -13.12
C ASP A 11 -10.38 21.28 -12.11
N SER A 12 -10.23 20.99 -10.81
CA SER A 12 -10.50 21.97 -9.76
C SER A 12 -9.28 22.88 -9.73
N THR A 13 -9.33 23.95 -10.52
CA THR A 13 -8.36 25.05 -10.55
C THR A 13 -8.32 25.85 -9.24
N VAL A 14 -9.09 25.46 -8.23
CA VAL A 14 -9.16 26.08 -6.91
C VAL A 14 -8.22 25.34 -5.96
N ALA A 15 -7.26 26.06 -5.40
CA ALA A 15 -6.36 25.53 -4.38
C ALA A 15 -7.17 25.04 -3.16
N PRO A 16 -6.75 23.94 -2.50
CA PRO A 16 -7.42 23.46 -1.31
C PRO A 16 -7.29 24.44 -0.15
N ASP A 17 -8.37 24.60 0.61
CA ASP A 17 -8.35 25.28 1.91
C ASP A 17 -7.83 24.32 2.98
N TRP A 18 -6.58 24.52 3.42
CA TRP A 18 -5.90 23.64 4.36
C TRP A 18 -6.47 23.68 5.78
N ASP A 19 -7.02 24.82 6.21
CA ASP A 19 -7.68 24.93 7.51
C ASP A 19 -8.98 24.13 7.48
N ARG A 20 -9.73 24.21 6.38
CA ARG A 20 -10.94 23.39 6.18
C ARG A 20 -10.62 21.90 6.16
N VAL A 21 -9.51 21.49 5.56
CA VAL A 21 -9.05 20.08 5.56
C VAL A 21 -8.76 19.61 6.98
N ARG A 22 -8.08 20.41 7.80
CA ARG A 22 -7.77 20.05 9.19
C ARG A 22 -9.04 19.74 10.01
N LEU A 23 -10.13 20.46 9.76
CA LEU A 23 -11.41 20.26 10.45
C LEU A 23 -12.05 18.88 10.18
N ASP A 24 -11.70 18.21 9.07
CA ASP A 24 -12.20 16.87 8.80
C ASP A 24 -11.54 15.80 9.68
N PHE A 25 -10.47 16.11 10.43
CA PHE A 25 -9.74 15.18 11.29
C PHE A 25 -10.06 15.43 12.78
N PRO A 26 -11.13 14.83 13.32
CA PRO A 26 -11.62 15.15 14.67
C PRO A 26 -10.58 14.90 15.76
N LEU A 27 -9.68 13.91 15.59
CA LEU A 27 -8.64 13.63 16.57
C LEU A 27 -7.69 14.81 16.77
N LEU A 28 -7.47 15.66 15.76
CA LEU A 28 -6.52 16.78 15.84
C LEU A 28 -7.03 17.94 16.72
N MET A 29 -8.30 17.91 17.16
CA MET A 29 -8.89 18.91 18.04
C MET A 29 -8.67 18.62 19.53
N ARG A 30 -8.15 17.44 19.88
CA ARG A 30 -7.93 17.06 21.28
C ARG A 30 -6.69 17.71 21.86
N GLU A 31 -6.66 17.74 23.19
CA GLU A 31 -5.46 18.05 23.95
C GLU A 31 -4.72 16.78 24.41
N VAL A 32 -3.42 16.95 24.65
CA VAL A 32 -2.54 15.97 25.28
C VAL A 32 -1.73 16.71 26.35
N HIS A 33 -1.82 16.25 27.61
CA HIS A 33 -1.22 16.94 28.77
C HIS A 33 -1.64 18.41 28.93
N GLY A 34 -2.92 18.72 28.66
CA GLY A 34 -3.48 20.07 28.76
C GLY A 34 -2.94 21.06 27.73
N LYS A 35 -2.41 20.56 26.60
CA LYS A 35 -1.86 21.36 25.49
C LYS A 35 -2.44 20.89 24.16
N PRO A 36 -2.55 21.77 23.15
CA PRO A 36 -2.97 21.37 21.81
C PRO A 36 -2.07 20.26 21.23
N LEU A 37 -2.69 19.27 20.59
CA LEU A 37 -1.95 18.18 19.95
C LEU A 37 -1.17 18.68 18.71
N VAL A 38 0.15 18.46 18.73
CA VAL A 38 1.02 18.53 17.56
C VAL A 38 1.43 17.11 17.18
N TYR A 39 0.80 16.54 16.14
CA TYR A 39 1.04 15.16 15.73
C TYR A 39 2.05 15.08 14.58
N PHE A 40 3.34 14.90 14.93
CA PHE A 40 4.46 14.76 13.99
C PHE A 40 4.98 13.31 13.87
N ASP A 41 4.07 12.33 13.97
CA ASP A 41 4.37 10.90 13.80
C ASP A 41 3.57 10.26 12.65
N ASN A 42 3.27 11.04 11.60
CA ASN A 42 2.42 10.61 10.48
C ASN A 42 3.01 9.45 9.67
N ALA A 43 4.35 9.31 9.66
CA ALA A 43 5.04 8.22 8.97
C ALA A 43 4.78 6.85 9.63
N ASN A 44 4.42 6.83 10.92
CA ASN A 44 4.05 5.63 11.64
C ASN A 44 2.58 5.25 11.33
N THR A 45 1.64 6.19 11.50
CA THR A 45 0.27 6.08 10.98
C THR A 45 -0.41 7.44 10.82
N GLY A 46 -1.08 7.69 9.69
CA GLY A 46 -1.82 8.95 9.50
C GLY A 46 -3.09 9.01 10.36
N GLN A 47 -3.56 10.20 10.73
CA GLN A 47 -4.90 10.34 11.33
C GLN A 47 -6.00 10.15 10.28
N LYS A 48 -7.23 9.88 10.72
CA LYS A 48 -8.34 9.49 9.83
C LYS A 48 -9.37 10.62 9.72
N PRO A 49 -9.81 11.00 8.52
CA PRO A 49 -10.86 12.00 8.35
C PRO A 49 -12.23 11.39 8.72
N VAL A 50 -13.19 12.23 9.09
CA VAL A 50 -14.52 11.81 9.56
C VAL A 50 -15.28 10.95 8.55
N GLN A 51 -15.05 11.17 7.26
CA GLN A 51 -15.63 10.40 6.16
C GLN A 51 -15.19 8.92 6.21
N VAL A 52 -13.93 8.65 6.54
CA VAL A 52 -13.39 7.28 6.66
C VAL A 52 -13.93 6.61 7.91
N ILE A 53 -13.96 7.34 9.04
CA ILE A 53 -14.52 6.82 10.29
C ILE A 53 -16.01 6.48 10.12
N GLY A 54 -16.77 7.40 9.53
CA GLY A 54 -18.20 7.24 9.26
C GLY A 54 -18.50 6.08 8.33
N ALA A 55 -17.71 5.88 7.26
CA ALA A 55 -17.91 4.75 6.35
C ALA A 55 -17.75 3.39 7.04
N VAL A 56 -16.80 3.26 7.97
CA VAL A 56 -16.61 2.03 8.75
C VAL A 56 -17.76 1.81 9.74
N ASP A 57 -18.15 2.85 10.48
CA ASP A 57 -19.29 2.78 11.41
C ASP A 57 -20.61 2.45 10.68
N GLU A 58 -20.84 3.09 9.53
CA GLU A 58 -22.02 2.88 8.70
C GLU A 58 -22.10 1.43 8.19
N PHE A 59 -21.00 0.87 7.66
CA PHE A 59 -20.94 -0.53 7.22
C PHE A 59 -21.42 -1.46 8.34
N TYR A 60 -20.85 -1.33 9.54
CA TYR A 60 -21.21 -2.19 10.66
C TYR A 60 -22.66 -2.02 11.15
N ARG A 61 -23.20 -0.80 11.07
CA ARG A 61 -24.58 -0.51 11.51
C ARG A 61 -25.65 -0.86 10.48
N ARG A 62 -25.32 -0.85 9.19
CA ARG A 62 -26.32 -0.81 8.11
C ARG A 62 -26.29 -2.03 7.20
N TYR A 63 -25.11 -2.48 6.77
CA TYR A 63 -24.98 -3.48 5.71
C TYR A 63 -23.83 -4.47 5.89
N ASN A 64 -23.47 -4.76 7.14
CA ASN A 64 -22.50 -5.80 7.45
C ASN A 64 -23.03 -7.20 7.06
N ALA A 65 -22.38 -7.80 6.08
CA ALA A 65 -22.59 -9.16 5.64
C ALA A 65 -21.32 -9.70 4.97
N ASN A 66 -21.24 -11.02 4.79
CA ASN A 66 -20.17 -11.62 4.02
C ASN A 66 -20.35 -11.34 2.51
N VAL A 67 -19.23 -11.31 1.77
CA VAL A 67 -19.18 -10.90 0.36
C VAL A 67 -19.18 -12.10 -0.61
N SER A 68 -19.10 -11.83 -1.91
CA SER A 68 -18.90 -12.78 -3.03
C SER A 68 -20.16 -13.53 -3.49
N ARG A 69 -20.72 -14.44 -2.68
CA ARG A 69 -21.84 -15.32 -3.10
C ARG A 69 -23.14 -15.06 -2.35
N ALA A 70 -23.31 -13.86 -1.80
CA ALA A 70 -24.51 -13.55 -1.05
C ALA A 70 -25.69 -13.26 -1.99
N VAL A 71 -26.81 -13.92 -1.75
CA VAL A 71 -28.06 -13.78 -2.53
C VAL A 71 -29.04 -12.80 -1.86
N HIS A 72 -28.83 -12.48 -0.58
CA HIS A 72 -29.67 -11.56 0.20
C HIS A 72 -29.14 -10.12 0.13
N ALA A 73 -30.04 -9.15 0.29
CA ALA A 73 -29.80 -7.72 0.11
C ALA A 73 -28.49 -7.22 0.76
N LEU A 74 -28.30 -7.46 2.07
CA LEU A 74 -27.12 -6.97 2.78
C LEU A 74 -25.78 -7.48 2.20
N GLY A 75 -25.77 -8.70 1.66
CA GLY A 75 -24.54 -9.25 1.11
C GLY A 75 -24.25 -8.75 -0.30
N THR A 76 -25.28 -8.39 -1.08
CA THR A 76 -25.12 -7.61 -2.32
C THR A 76 -24.53 -6.24 -2.00
N GLU A 77 -25.11 -5.52 -1.04
CA GLU A 77 -24.63 -4.20 -0.60
C GLU A 77 -23.17 -4.25 -0.11
N ALA A 78 -22.82 -5.24 0.73
CA ALA A 78 -21.45 -5.46 1.19
C ALA A 78 -20.48 -5.78 0.04
N THR A 79 -20.90 -6.62 -0.92
CA THR A 79 -20.07 -7.00 -2.07
C THR A 79 -19.80 -5.81 -2.98
N GLU A 80 -20.84 -5.01 -3.28
CA GLU A 80 -20.72 -3.80 -4.09
C GLU A 80 -19.81 -2.77 -3.41
N ALA A 81 -19.92 -2.57 -2.09
CA ALA A 81 -19.05 -1.68 -1.34
C ALA A 81 -17.58 -2.14 -1.38
N TYR A 82 -17.33 -3.43 -1.16
CA TYR A 82 -15.98 -4.00 -1.15
C TYR A 82 -15.30 -3.97 -2.53
N GLU A 83 -15.96 -4.44 -3.59
CA GLU A 83 -15.41 -4.40 -4.95
C GLU A 83 -15.38 -2.97 -5.52
N GLY A 84 -16.29 -2.12 -5.07
CA GLY A 84 -16.24 -0.67 -5.31
C GLY A 84 -15.00 -0.03 -4.69
N ALA A 85 -14.58 -0.44 -3.49
CA ALA A 85 -13.34 0.01 -2.87
C ALA A 85 -12.10 -0.45 -3.68
N ARG A 86 -12.07 -1.70 -4.15
CA ARG A 86 -11.01 -2.19 -5.05
C ARG A 86 -10.91 -1.34 -6.31
N THR A 87 -12.04 -1.04 -6.94
CA THR A 87 -12.10 -0.24 -8.16
C THR A 87 -11.60 1.19 -7.93
N LYS A 88 -11.98 1.81 -6.80
CA LYS A 88 -11.50 3.15 -6.42
C LYS A 88 -9.99 3.16 -6.17
N LEU A 89 -9.46 2.17 -5.45
CA LEU A 89 -8.03 2.06 -5.17
C LEU A 89 -7.23 1.77 -6.45
N ALA A 90 -7.74 0.92 -7.34
CA ALA A 90 -7.13 0.67 -8.64
C ALA A 90 -7.05 1.94 -9.50
N ARG A 91 -8.12 2.75 -9.51
CA ARG A 91 -8.11 4.07 -10.17
C ARG A 91 -7.09 5.02 -9.55
N PHE A 92 -7.01 5.06 -8.21
CA PHE A 92 -6.04 5.90 -7.50
C PHE A 92 -4.60 5.56 -7.90
N LEU A 93 -4.31 4.27 -8.10
CA LEU A 93 -2.99 3.77 -8.54
C LEU A 93 -2.82 3.74 -10.07
N ASN A 94 -3.84 4.11 -10.84
CA ASN A 94 -3.89 4.02 -12.30
C ASN A 94 -3.61 2.60 -12.85
N VAL A 95 -4.22 1.57 -12.26
CA VAL A 95 -4.13 0.16 -12.68
C VAL A 95 -5.51 -0.47 -12.89
N ARG A 96 -5.58 -1.68 -13.45
CA ARG A 96 -6.84 -2.43 -13.56
C ARG A 96 -7.19 -3.04 -12.20
N ALA A 97 -8.47 -3.10 -11.85
CA ALA A 97 -8.92 -3.72 -10.60
C ALA A 97 -8.50 -5.20 -10.48
N SER A 98 -8.41 -5.91 -11.61
CA SER A 98 -7.93 -7.30 -11.69
C SER A 98 -6.44 -7.47 -11.37
N GLU A 99 -5.65 -6.39 -11.39
CA GLU A 99 -4.23 -6.40 -11.06
C GLU A 99 -3.98 -6.09 -9.57
N LEU A 100 -5.04 -5.74 -8.81
CA LEU A 100 -4.95 -5.29 -7.44
C LEU A 100 -5.46 -6.35 -6.45
N VAL A 101 -4.53 -6.97 -5.73
CA VAL A 101 -4.82 -7.87 -4.61
C VAL A 101 -4.91 -7.07 -3.32
N LEU A 102 -6.07 -7.11 -2.64
CA LEU A 102 -6.26 -6.50 -1.33
C LEU A 102 -5.68 -7.44 -0.26
N CYS A 103 -4.87 -6.88 0.64
CA CYS A 103 -4.24 -7.61 1.74
C CYS A 103 -4.12 -6.72 2.99
N SER A 104 -3.60 -7.26 4.09
CA SER A 104 -3.55 -6.57 5.39
C SER A 104 -2.51 -5.45 5.50
N GLY A 105 -1.67 -5.24 4.48
CA GLY A 105 -0.69 -4.15 4.42
C GLY A 105 0.55 -4.51 3.61
N THR A 106 1.50 -3.57 3.51
CA THR A 106 2.72 -3.70 2.70
C THR A 106 3.54 -4.95 3.05
N THR A 107 3.66 -5.30 4.33
CA THR A 107 4.38 -6.51 4.76
C THR A 107 3.76 -7.78 4.18
N PHE A 108 2.42 -7.89 4.13
CA PHE A 108 1.75 -9.03 3.52
C PHE A 108 1.96 -9.04 2.00
N ALA A 109 1.81 -7.88 1.34
CA ALA A 109 1.99 -7.76 -0.10
C ALA A 109 3.38 -8.23 -0.55
N LEU A 110 4.43 -7.81 0.15
CA LEU A 110 5.81 -8.23 -0.14
C LEU A 110 6.03 -9.72 0.14
N ASN A 111 5.45 -10.26 1.22
CA ASN A 111 5.50 -11.70 1.48
C ASN A 111 4.77 -12.52 0.42
N LEU A 112 3.65 -12.03 -0.13
CA LEU A 112 2.96 -12.71 -1.24
C LEU A 112 3.88 -12.82 -2.46
N VAL A 113 4.62 -11.77 -2.81
CA VAL A 113 5.63 -11.82 -3.88
C VAL A 113 6.77 -12.78 -3.51
N ALA A 114 7.31 -12.68 -2.30
CA ALA A 114 8.39 -13.54 -1.85
C ALA A 114 8.02 -15.03 -1.93
N TYR A 115 6.84 -15.42 -1.44
CA TYR A 115 6.41 -16.81 -1.36
C TYR A 115 5.81 -17.35 -2.65
N SER A 116 5.11 -16.54 -3.44
CA SER A 116 4.42 -17.01 -4.66
C SER A 116 5.20 -16.73 -5.94
N TRP A 117 6.10 -15.75 -5.97
CA TRP A 117 6.96 -15.47 -7.11
C TRP A 117 8.40 -15.92 -6.89
N ALA A 118 9.08 -15.42 -5.85
CA ALA A 118 10.52 -15.62 -5.72
C ALA A 118 10.87 -17.05 -5.26
N LEU A 119 10.24 -17.54 -4.19
CA LEU A 119 10.51 -18.86 -3.61
C LEU A 119 10.43 -20.03 -4.62
N PRO A 120 9.42 -20.13 -5.51
CA PRO A 120 9.36 -21.23 -6.49
C PRO A 120 10.25 -21.01 -7.73
N ARG A 121 10.91 -19.85 -7.89
CA ARG A 121 11.65 -19.49 -9.12
C ARG A 121 13.15 -19.33 -8.92
N LEU A 122 13.56 -18.80 -7.78
CA LEU A 122 14.96 -18.55 -7.47
C LEU A 122 15.66 -19.85 -7.07
N LYS A 123 16.95 -19.91 -7.37
CA LYS A 123 17.82 -21.05 -7.08
C LYS A 123 19.22 -20.58 -6.70
N ALA A 124 20.05 -21.52 -6.27
CA ALA A 124 21.46 -21.27 -6.00
C ALA A 124 22.16 -20.57 -7.18
N GLY A 125 22.86 -19.48 -6.89
CA GLY A 125 23.53 -18.63 -7.87
C GLY A 125 22.73 -17.43 -8.35
N ASP A 126 21.42 -17.37 -8.12
CA ASP A 126 20.63 -16.16 -8.38
C ASP A 126 20.89 -15.09 -7.31
N VAL A 127 20.71 -13.82 -7.68
CA VAL A 127 20.88 -12.66 -6.78
C VAL A 127 19.56 -11.90 -6.61
N ILE A 128 19.25 -11.58 -5.36
CA ILE A 128 18.25 -10.59 -4.97
C ILE A 128 19.00 -9.30 -4.58
N LEU A 129 18.79 -8.22 -5.30
CA LEU A 129 19.37 -6.93 -5.00
C LEU A 129 18.41 -6.12 -4.14
N VAL A 130 18.85 -5.65 -2.97
CA VAL A 130 18.04 -4.91 -2.00
C VAL A 130 18.71 -3.57 -1.71
N SER A 131 17.98 -2.47 -1.71
CA SER A 131 18.57 -1.16 -1.39
C SER A 131 19.01 -1.08 0.08
N ARG A 132 20.04 -0.26 0.37
CA ARG A 132 20.50 -0.01 1.75
C ARG A 132 19.45 0.71 2.61
N MET A 133 18.48 1.39 1.99
CA MET A 133 17.47 2.20 2.66
C MET A 133 16.13 1.47 2.89
N GLU A 134 16.06 0.17 2.58
CA GLU A 134 14.82 -0.58 2.72
C GLU A 134 14.32 -0.67 4.17
N HIS A 135 12.99 -0.58 4.31
CA HIS A 135 12.31 -0.97 5.54
C HIS A 135 12.39 -2.50 5.72
N HIS A 136 12.38 -3.01 6.96
CA HIS A 136 12.47 -4.45 7.24
C HIS A 136 11.43 -5.31 6.51
N ALA A 137 10.24 -4.76 6.23
CA ALA A 137 9.20 -5.41 5.42
C ALA A 137 9.70 -5.80 4.01
N ASN A 138 10.66 -5.06 3.46
CA ASN A 138 11.29 -5.31 2.15
C ASN A 138 12.72 -5.86 2.26
N ILE A 139 13.09 -6.43 3.41
CA ILE A 139 14.38 -7.11 3.63
C ILE A 139 14.15 -8.56 4.07
N VAL A 140 13.41 -8.75 5.16
CA VAL A 140 13.24 -10.06 5.82
C VAL A 140 12.64 -11.13 4.90
N PRO A 141 11.61 -10.85 4.07
CA PRO A 141 11.08 -11.88 3.17
C PRO A 141 12.13 -12.41 2.19
N TRP A 142 13.03 -11.56 1.72
CA TRP A 142 14.09 -11.94 0.79
C TRP A 142 15.18 -12.77 1.47
N GLN A 143 15.49 -12.49 2.74
CA GLN A 143 16.40 -13.32 3.55
C GLN A 143 15.87 -14.75 3.67
N LEU A 144 14.57 -14.91 3.97
CA LEU A 144 13.94 -16.22 4.06
C LEU A 144 13.90 -16.95 2.71
N VAL A 145 13.73 -16.23 1.59
CA VAL A 145 13.81 -16.82 0.25
C VAL A 145 15.24 -17.26 -0.06
N ALA A 146 16.23 -16.42 0.20
CA ALA A 146 17.65 -16.72 -0.02
C ALA A 146 18.08 -17.97 0.78
N GLU A 147 17.71 -18.05 2.06
CA GLU A 147 17.98 -19.20 2.93
C GLU A 147 17.41 -20.52 2.36
N ARG A 148 16.20 -20.47 1.78
CA ARG A 148 15.51 -21.68 1.28
C ARG A 148 15.91 -22.11 -0.12
N THR A 149 16.36 -21.16 -0.95
CA THR A 149 16.65 -21.40 -2.38
C THR A 149 18.14 -21.49 -2.69
N GLY A 150 18.99 -20.99 -1.78
CA GLY A 150 20.42 -20.79 -2.02
C GLY A 150 20.74 -19.56 -2.86
N ALA A 151 19.75 -18.73 -3.21
CA ALA A 151 20.00 -17.41 -3.79
C ALA A 151 20.77 -16.53 -2.79
N THR A 152 21.45 -15.50 -3.30
CA THR A 152 22.23 -14.57 -2.46
C THR A 152 21.60 -13.19 -2.44
N ILE A 153 21.80 -12.46 -1.35
CA ILE A 153 21.38 -11.06 -1.24
C ILE A 153 22.59 -10.17 -1.48
N ARG A 154 22.42 -9.18 -2.34
CA ARG A 154 23.38 -8.10 -2.56
C ARG A 154 22.73 -6.77 -2.18
N VAL A 155 23.52 -5.84 -1.66
CA VAL A 155 23.04 -4.51 -1.27
C VAL A 155 23.35 -3.50 -2.38
N ALA A 156 22.35 -2.68 -2.75
CA ALA A 156 22.56 -1.46 -3.52
C ALA A 156 22.78 -0.30 -2.55
N GLU A 157 23.98 0.28 -2.57
CA GLU A 157 24.41 1.29 -1.60
C GLU A 157 23.82 2.68 -1.87
N ILE A 158 23.95 3.53 -0.86
CA ILE A 158 23.54 4.94 -0.88
C ILE A 158 24.75 5.87 -0.85
N THR A 159 24.56 7.09 -1.32
CA THR A 159 25.50 8.20 -1.16
C THR A 159 25.41 8.79 0.26
N PRO A 160 26.43 9.54 0.71
CA PRO A 160 26.46 10.09 2.08
C PRO A 160 25.31 11.05 2.44
N ASP A 161 24.62 11.62 1.45
CA ASP A 161 23.44 12.48 1.61
C ASP A 161 22.12 11.68 1.71
N GLY A 162 22.19 10.35 1.65
CA GLY A 162 21.04 9.46 1.79
C GLY A 162 20.32 9.10 0.49
N ALA A 163 20.81 9.58 -0.67
CA ALA A 163 20.26 9.20 -1.97
C ALA A 163 20.77 7.82 -2.42
N LEU A 164 20.04 7.15 -3.30
CA LEU A 164 20.49 5.89 -3.90
C LEU A 164 21.63 6.15 -4.88
N ASP A 165 22.76 5.43 -4.76
CA ASP A 165 23.85 5.52 -5.74
C ASP A 165 23.43 4.79 -7.03
N LEU A 166 22.89 5.55 -7.98
CA LEU A 166 22.38 5.01 -9.24
C LEU A 166 23.47 4.40 -10.12
N ASP A 167 24.71 4.89 -10.04
CA ASP A 167 25.82 4.34 -10.81
C ASP A 167 26.29 3.01 -10.21
N ALA A 168 26.33 2.90 -8.88
CA ALA A 168 26.57 1.63 -8.20
C ALA A 168 25.43 0.64 -8.44
N LEU A 169 24.17 1.08 -8.41
CA LEU A 169 23.01 0.25 -8.72
C LEU A 169 23.12 -0.34 -10.15
N ARG A 170 23.43 0.49 -11.15
CA ARG A 170 23.63 0.02 -12.55
C ARG A 170 24.73 -1.02 -12.65
N ARG A 171 25.86 -0.83 -11.96
CA ARG A 171 26.95 -1.83 -11.91
C ARG A 171 26.56 -3.10 -11.19
N ALA A 172 25.71 -3.01 -10.16
CA ALA A 172 25.25 -4.14 -9.36
C ALA A 172 24.18 -5.00 -10.07
N MET A 173 23.47 -4.45 -11.07
CA MET A 173 22.47 -5.14 -11.89
C MET A 173 23.12 -6.06 -12.94
N THR A 174 23.82 -7.09 -12.47
CA THR A 174 24.44 -8.14 -13.30
C THR A 174 23.41 -9.19 -13.73
N ALA A 175 23.78 -10.08 -14.68
CA ALA A 175 22.84 -11.02 -15.30
C ALA A 175 22.24 -12.06 -14.34
N GLU A 176 22.92 -12.34 -13.22
CA GLU A 176 22.43 -13.21 -12.16
C GLU A 176 21.37 -12.54 -11.26
N VAL A 177 21.21 -11.22 -11.31
CA VAL A 177 20.16 -10.51 -10.56
C VAL A 177 18.78 -10.83 -11.15
N LYS A 178 17.90 -11.39 -10.32
CA LYS A 178 16.54 -11.81 -10.73
C LYS A 178 15.43 -10.97 -10.12
N LEU A 179 15.75 -10.20 -9.06
CA LEU A 179 14.81 -9.34 -8.37
C LEU A 179 15.57 -8.13 -7.80
N LEU A 180 15.02 -6.94 -7.99
CA LEU A 180 15.41 -5.71 -7.31
C LEU A 180 14.28 -5.32 -6.35
N ALA A 181 14.59 -5.22 -5.06
CA ALA A 181 13.72 -4.70 -4.01
C ALA A 181 14.20 -3.29 -3.63
N VAL A 182 13.38 -2.29 -3.95
CA VAL A 182 13.62 -0.85 -3.80
C VAL A 182 12.30 -0.13 -3.50
#